data_AF-A0A9D2MJF1-F1
#
_entry.id   AF-A0A9D2MJF1-F1
#
_cell.length_a   1.000
_cell.length_b   1.000
_cell.length_c   1.000
_cell.angle_alpha   90.00
_cell.angle_beta   90.00
_cell.angle_gamma   90.00
#
_symmetry.space_group_name_H-M   'P 1'
#
loop_
_entity.id
_entity.type
_entity.pdbx_description
1 polymer ?
#
loop_
_entity_poly.entity_id
_entity_poly.type
_entity_poly.pdbx_seq_one_letter_code
_entity_poly.pdbx_strand_id
1 'polypeptide(L)'
;MKRTKKFLSLTLAAALAAGMSLPALAAEETAPVFTDVASDAWYAPAVTYVAEKGIMNGTGGDAFSPDLTVTRGMVYQTLYNLAGRPAVTEAASFNDVSGQWYADAAAWAEDEGLTSGVGQGAFGGQRDMTRQELGKVFADYAKAQGAEVANANLSTYADAASVADWAKDGMERAVALGILSGSQNKLNPTGTAQRSELAQMLMNFSQISFDSATVTGSVAAVEKYGNLDLDIKPQALYDAGFELGDVLRVTVKGRSLEIPFCTAYSDVNTGENVVRDNQESDILVVAINMGNFAETYGVTVGDTVTFSLAEKAGYLGQYQAHQLTRTNERSDYASDEVFANFRAITVGDIAQGVLYRTSSPVNPELGRAAYADDLIEKAGVKTVVNLADDDEAIQGYFAAEGFDSPYYKGLYEAGNVIALNMGVDYKAADFQAKLKTGLEFMISHEGPYAFHCTEGKDRAGFTAILLEALMGASQEEIVADYMVSYENYYHVEKGSEQYKLISEVAVGMLRDLAGLEKGADLSGVDLQQAAQDYLTGIGLTADQISTLKTNLSTPIAG
;
A
#
# COMPACT_ATOMS: atom_id res chain seq x y z
N MET A 1 -36.76 24.19 -55.14
CA MET A 1 -37.98 24.78 -54.54
C MET A 1 -38.33 23.99 -53.29
N LYS A 2 -38.36 24.66 -52.12
CA LYS A 2 -39.22 24.38 -50.93
C LYS A 2 -39.28 22.94 -50.36
N ARG A 3 -38.74 22.75 -49.14
CA ARG A 3 -39.48 22.59 -47.85
C ARG A 3 -39.91 21.13 -47.56
N THR A 4 -39.25 20.40 -46.66
CA THR A 4 -39.34 20.35 -45.17
C THR A 4 -40.27 19.26 -44.63
N LYS A 5 -39.67 18.49 -43.69
CA LYS A 5 -40.18 17.99 -42.39
C LYS A 5 -41.04 16.71 -42.32
N LYS A 6 -40.42 15.70 -41.69
CA LYS A 6 -40.82 14.85 -40.54
C LYS A 6 -42.32 14.62 -40.30
N PHE A 7 -42.72 13.37 -39.99
CA PHE A 7 -43.19 12.96 -38.64
C PHE A 7 -43.73 11.51 -38.55
N LEU A 8 -43.51 10.89 -37.37
CA LEU A 8 -44.32 9.90 -36.61
C LEU A 8 -44.66 8.53 -37.28
N SER A 9 -44.84 7.38 -36.62
CA SER A 9 -44.96 6.99 -35.20
C SER A 9 -45.17 5.45 -35.06
N LEU A 10 -44.81 4.92 -33.88
CA LEU A 10 -45.48 3.85 -33.08
C LEU A 10 -45.51 2.36 -33.53
N THR A 11 -44.66 1.56 -32.86
CA THR A 11 -44.90 0.41 -31.92
C THR A 11 -45.93 -0.72 -32.16
N LEU A 12 -45.45 -1.94 -31.78
CA LEU A 12 -46.12 -3.16 -31.22
C LEU A 12 -46.80 -4.13 -32.23
N ALA A 13 -46.71 -5.47 -32.16
CA ALA A 13 -46.34 -6.43 -31.10
C ALA A 13 -46.09 -7.88 -31.62
N ALA A 14 -45.34 -8.66 -30.82
CA ALA A 14 -45.43 -10.11 -30.51
C ALA A 14 -45.19 -11.18 -31.62
N ALA A 15 -44.05 -11.91 -31.61
CA ALA A 15 -43.72 -13.14 -30.85
C ALA A 15 -43.88 -14.41 -31.76
N LEU A 16 -42.93 -15.35 -31.90
CA LEU A 16 -42.40 -16.26 -30.86
C LEU A 16 -41.24 -17.14 -31.42
N ALA A 17 -40.30 -17.48 -30.53
CA ALA A 17 -39.49 -18.71 -30.42
C ALA A 17 -38.39 -19.04 -31.45
N ALA A 18 -37.13 -18.76 -31.07
CA ALA A 18 -36.03 -19.75 -31.08
C ALA A 18 -34.79 -19.22 -30.32
N GLY A 19 -34.52 -19.83 -29.17
CA GLY A 19 -33.20 -20.10 -28.59
C GLY A 19 -32.12 -19.02 -28.57
N MET A 20 -32.08 -18.22 -27.50
CA MET A 20 -30.81 -17.83 -26.87
C MET A 20 -31.01 -17.83 -25.36
N SER A 21 -30.55 -18.89 -24.71
CA SER A 21 -30.28 -18.90 -23.28
C SER A 21 -29.17 -17.90 -23.02
N LEU A 22 -29.53 -16.69 -22.59
CA LEU A 22 -28.60 -15.83 -21.88
C LEU A 22 -28.22 -16.56 -20.59
N PRO A 23 -26.93 -16.80 -20.30
CA PRO A 23 -26.56 -17.10 -18.93
C PRO A 23 -26.97 -15.87 -18.12
N ALA A 24 -27.87 -16.09 -17.15
CA ALA A 24 -28.03 -15.14 -16.06
C ALA A 24 -26.63 -14.98 -15.45
N LEU A 25 -26.07 -13.77 -15.56
CA LEU A 25 -24.94 -13.38 -14.74
C LEU A 25 -25.49 -13.39 -13.30
N ALA A 26 -25.38 -14.55 -12.65
CA ALA A 26 -25.44 -14.60 -11.20
C ALA A 26 -24.32 -13.66 -10.76
N ALA A 27 -24.68 -12.54 -10.13
CA ALA A 27 -23.73 -11.85 -9.29
C ALA A 27 -23.18 -12.90 -8.33
N GLU A 28 -21.88 -13.17 -8.38
CA GLU A 28 -21.21 -13.89 -7.31
C GLU A 28 -21.54 -13.13 -6.03
N GLU A 29 -22.34 -13.75 -5.17
CA GLU A 29 -22.63 -13.22 -3.84
C GLU A 29 -21.29 -13.31 -3.09
N THR A 30 -20.60 -12.18 -2.98
CA THR A 30 -19.36 -12.08 -2.22
C THR A 30 -19.65 -12.55 -0.79
N ALA A 31 -18.89 -13.55 -0.33
CA ALA A 31 -19.07 -14.08 1.01
C ALA A 31 -18.96 -12.94 2.05
N PRO A 32 -19.82 -12.93 3.10
CA PRO A 32 -19.78 -11.85 4.08
C PRO A 32 -18.42 -11.82 4.79
N VAL A 33 -17.83 -10.63 4.86
CA VAL A 33 -16.50 -10.36 5.45
C VAL A 33 -16.44 -10.77 6.93
N PHE A 34 -17.58 -10.74 7.63
CA PHE A 34 -17.72 -11.14 9.04
C PHE A 34 -18.94 -12.06 9.21
N THR A 35 -18.83 -13.02 10.12
CA THR A 35 -19.84 -14.06 10.36
C THR A 35 -21.15 -13.52 10.95
N ASP A 36 -21.11 -12.36 11.62
CA ASP A 36 -22.25 -11.68 12.23
C ASP A 36 -22.84 -10.55 11.36
N VAL A 37 -22.44 -10.48 10.09
CA VAL A 37 -22.95 -9.52 9.11
C VAL A 37 -23.65 -10.29 8.00
N ALA A 38 -24.99 -10.29 8.03
CA ALA A 38 -25.78 -10.89 6.96
C ALA A 38 -25.54 -10.14 5.63
N SER A 39 -25.43 -10.85 4.51
CA SER A 39 -25.15 -10.25 3.19
C SER A 39 -26.23 -9.24 2.75
N ASP A 40 -27.46 -9.39 3.24
CA ASP A 40 -28.60 -8.51 2.98
C ASP A 40 -28.81 -7.43 4.06
N ALA A 41 -27.94 -7.35 5.08
CA ALA A 41 -28.01 -6.31 6.09
C ALA A 41 -27.75 -4.93 5.45
N TRP A 42 -28.51 -3.91 5.86
CA TRP A 42 -28.42 -2.57 5.28
C TRP A 42 -27.02 -1.94 5.44
N TYR A 43 -26.28 -2.34 6.47
CA TYR A 43 -24.93 -1.90 6.76
C TYR A 43 -23.85 -2.80 6.14
N ALA A 44 -24.20 -3.94 5.52
CA ALA A 44 -23.21 -4.88 4.99
C ALA A 44 -22.22 -4.21 4.02
N PRO A 45 -22.67 -3.37 3.05
CA PRO A 45 -21.74 -2.66 2.17
C PRO A 45 -20.83 -1.69 2.93
N ALA A 46 -21.33 -1.06 3.98
CA ALA A 46 -20.56 -0.14 4.79
C ALA A 46 -19.53 -0.86 5.65
N VAL A 47 -19.87 -2.01 6.21
CA VAL A 47 -18.94 -2.88 6.93
C VAL A 47 -17.85 -3.37 6.01
N THR A 48 -18.21 -3.82 4.81
CA THR A 48 -17.26 -4.16 3.74
C THR A 48 -16.33 -2.99 3.44
N TYR A 49 -16.87 -1.80 3.17
CA TYR A 49 -16.07 -0.60 2.88
C TYR A 49 -15.07 -0.25 4.00
N VAL A 50 -15.51 -0.17 5.26
CA VAL A 50 -14.61 0.24 6.35
C VAL A 50 -13.56 -0.83 6.70
N ALA A 51 -13.88 -2.09 6.45
CA ALA A 51 -12.93 -3.19 6.59
C ALA A 51 -11.90 -3.19 5.45
N GLU A 52 -12.34 -3.05 4.20
CA GLU A 52 -11.49 -2.95 3.01
C GLU A 52 -10.52 -1.78 3.10
N LYS A 53 -10.98 -0.61 3.58
CA LYS A 53 -10.14 0.59 3.74
C LYS A 53 -9.30 0.63 5.02
N GLY A 54 -9.30 -0.43 5.83
CA GLY A 54 -8.53 -0.46 7.10
C GLY A 54 -8.96 0.60 8.11
N ILE A 55 -10.18 1.12 7.98
CA ILE A 55 -10.72 2.18 8.84
C ILE A 55 -11.21 1.57 10.16
N MET A 56 -11.93 0.44 10.08
CA MET A 56 -12.43 -0.32 11.23
C MET A 56 -12.06 -1.80 11.12
N ASN A 57 -11.49 -2.37 12.19
CA ASN A 57 -11.23 -3.80 12.29
C ASN A 57 -12.38 -4.52 13.00
N GLY A 58 -12.49 -5.83 12.82
CA GLY A 58 -13.39 -6.69 13.61
C GLY A 58 -13.07 -6.67 15.11
N THR A 59 -13.97 -7.21 15.92
CA THR A 59 -13.80 -7.32 17.38
C THR A 59 -13.19 -8.65 17.83
N GLY A 60 -12.77 -9.49 16.86
CA GLY A 60 -12.20 -10.82 17.07
C GLY A 60 -13.21 -11.95 16.82
N GLY A 61 -12.72 -13.17 16.59
CA GLY A 61 -13.57 -14.34 16.34
C GLY A 61 -14.46 -14.22 15.10
N ASP A 62 -13.95 -13.59 14.04
CA ASP A 62 -14.66 -13.32 12.77
C ASP A 62 -15.95 -12.48 12.93
N ALA A 63 -16.05 -11.69 13.98
CA ALA A 63 -17.19 -10.81 14.26
C ALA A 63 -16.85 -9.33 14.02
N PHE A 64 -17.77 -8.59 13.41
CA PHE A 64 -17.74 -7.13 13.33
C PHE A 64 -18.35 -6.47 14.58
N SER A 65 -19.28 -7.17 15.24
CA SER A 65 -20.15 -6.68 16.31
C SER A 65 -20.94 -5.43 15.91
N PRO A 66 -21.84 -5.52 14.90
CA PRO A 66 -22.52 -4.36 14.33
C PRO A 66 -23.37 -3.57 15.34
N ASP A 67 -23.85 -4.23 16.40
CA ASP A 67 -24.70 -3.63 17.44
C ASP A 67 -23.91 -3.14 18.67
N LEU A 68 -22.59 -3.31 18.70
CA LEU A 68 -21.76 -2.81 19.80
C LEU A 68 -21.78 -1.28 19.79
N THR A 69 -21.96 -0.68 20.97
CA THR A 69 -21.91 0.77 21.14
C THR A 69 -20.49 1.29 20.93
N VAL A 70 -20.34 2.36 20.15
CA VAL A 70 -19.03 2.96 19.86
C VAL A 70 -18.61 3.94 20.95
N THR A 71 -17.34 3.85 21.33
CA THR A 71 -16.73 4.80 22.27
C THR A 71 -16.05 5.95 21.53
N ARG A 72 -15.75 7.02 22.26
CA ARG A 72 -15.05 8.18 21.72
C ARG A 72 -13.67 7.85 21.15
N GLY A 73 -12.92 7.00 21.84
CA GLY A 73 -11.62 6.49 21.35
C GLY A 73 -11.77 5.76 20.02
N MET A 74 -12.82 4.94 19.85
CA MET A 74 -13.11 4.28 18.58
C MET A 74 -13.39 5.29 17.47
N VAL A 75 -14.24 6.29 17.70
CA VAL A 75 -14.60 7.27 16.66
C VAL A 75 -13.36 8.03 16.18
N TYR A 76 -12.55 8.58 17.08
CA TYR A 76 -11.35 9.32 16.66
C TYR A 76 -10.26 8.42 16.09
N GLN A 77 -10.10 7.18 16.58
CA GLN A 77 -9.21 6.22 15.94
C GLN A 77 -9.63 5.94 14.50
N THR A 78 -10.92 5.78 14.23
CA THR A 78 -11.40 5.53 12.86
C THR A 78 -11.18 6.72 11.95
N LEU A 79 -11.31 7.96 12.46
CA LEU A 79 -10.98 9.15 11.69
C LEU A 79 -9.48 9.31 11.44
N TYR A 80 -8.65 8.99 12.43
CA TYR A 80 -7.19 8.97 12.28
C TYR A 80 -6.75 7.92 11.24
N ASN A 81 -7.36 6.73 11.27
CA ASN A 81 -7.16 5.71 10.23
C ASN A 81 -7.60 6.21 8.86
N LEU A 82 -8.78 6.83 8.77
CA LEU A 82 -9.30 7.43 7.54
C LEU A 82 -8.40 8.56 7.00
N ALA A 83 -7.72 9.29 7.88
CA ALA A 83 -6.75 10.33 7.53
C ALA A 83 -5.39 9.79 7.07
N GLY A 84 -5.19 8.47 7.02
CA GLY A 84 -3.92 7.85 6.64
C GLY A 84 -2.90 7.78 7.77
N ARG A 85 -3.35 7.88 9.03
CA ARG A 85 -2.52 7.86 10.25
C ARG A 85 -1.35 8.86 10.21
N PRO A 86 -1.63 10.19 10.12
CA PRO A 86 -0.58 11.21 10.06
C PRO A 86 0.38 11.14 11.25
N ALA A 87 1.65 11.48 11.03
CA ALA A 87 2.67 11.39 12.07
C ALA A 87 2.35 12.32 13.26
N VAL A 88 2.36 11.75 14.47
CA VAL A 88 2.13 12.49 15.71
C VAL A 88 3.48 12.91 16.29
N THR A 89 3.72 14.22 16.34
CA THR A 89 4.99 14.78 16.83
C THR A 89 4.94 15.16 18.32
N GLU A 90 3.74 15.41 18.85
CA GLU A 90 3.52 15.76 20.26
C GLU A 90 2.40 14.89 20.85
N ALA A 91 2.55 14.49 22.11
CA ALA A 91 1.52 13.73 22.81
C ALA A 91 0.33 14.61 23.18
N ALA A 92 -0.87 14.03 23.19
CA ALA A 92 -2.08 14.74 23.60
C ALA A 92 -1.97 15.33 25.01
N SER A 93 -2.54 16.51 25.23
CA SER A 93 -2.54 17.21 26.52
C SER A 93 -3.48 16.58 27.55
N PHE A 94 -4.34 15.66 27.12
CA PHE A 94 -5.35 15.02 27.96
C PHE A 94 -4.75 14.07 29.00
N ASN A 95 -5.22 14.18 30.24
CA ASN A 95 -4.70 13.45 31.39
C ASN A 95 -5.00 11.94 31.41
N ASP A 96 -5.94 11.48 30.58
CA ASP A 96 -6.43 10.10 30.52
C ASP A 96 -6.01 9.34 29.24
N VAL A 97 -5.10 9.91 28.43
CA VAL A 97 -4.70 9.37 27.13
C VAL A 97 -3.41 8.55 27.15
N SER A 98 -2.45 8.86 28.03
CA SER A 98 -1.16 8.18 28.06
C SER A 98 -1.31 6.65 28.21
N GLY A 99 -0.67 5.89 27.31
CA GLY A 99 -0.71 4.42 27.29
C GLY A 99 -2.00 3.80 26.74
N GLN A 100 -2.94 4.61 26.21
CA GLN A 100 -4.15 4.11 25.57
C GLN A 100 -3.89 3.75 24.10
N TRP A 101 -4.61 2.76 23.57
CA TRP A 101 -4.48 2.33 22.17
C TRP A 101 -4.90 3.40 21.16
N TYR A 102 -5.67 4.41 21.59
CA TYR A 102 -6.08 5.57 20.79
C TYR A 102 -5.23 6.82 21.05
N ALA A 103 -4.06 6.68 21.69
CA ALA A 103 -3.27 7.84 22.11
C ALA A 103 -2.85 8.74 20.95
N ASP A 104 -2.35 8.15 19.87
CA ASP A 104 -1.94 8.88 18.67
C ASP A 104 -3.14 9.54 18.00
N ALA A 105 -4.27 8.83 17.89
CA ALA A 105 -5.49 9.40 17.35
C ALA A 105 -6.02 10.57 18.18
N ALA A 106 -5.91 10.52 19.51
CA ALA A 106 -6.30 11.62 20.38
C ALA A 106 -5.36 12.83 20.26
N ALA A 107 -4.05 12.59 20.10
CA ALA A 107 -3.06 13.63 19.89
C ALA A 107 -3.25 14.33 18.53
N TRP A 108 -3.36 13.56 17.45
CA TRP A 108 -3.67 14.06 16.12
C TRP A 108 -4.99 14.86 16.11
N ALA A 109 -6.05 14.32 16.72
CA ALA A 109 -7.34 15.00 16.75
C ALA A 109 -7.32 16.30 17.57
N GLU A 110 -6.43 16.42 18.56
CA GLU A 110 -6.21 17.67 19.30
C GLU A 110 -5.48 18.70 18.44
N ASP A 111 -4.41 18.28 17.75
CA ASP A 111 -3.58 19.13 16.88
C ASP A 111 -4.38 19.69 15.69
N GLU A 112 -5.19 18.84 15.04
CA GLU A 112 -6.13 19.22 13.97
C GLU A 112 -7.33 20.06 14.48
N GLY A 113 -7.45 20.25 15.81
CA GLY A 113 -8.56 20.98 16.41
C GLY A 113 -9.92 20.27 16.32
N LEU A 114 -9.94 18.97 16.04
CA LEU A 114 -11.15 18.14 15.97
C LEU A 114 -11.74 17.85 17.36
N THR A 115 -10.97 18.09 18.44
CA THR A 115 -11.44 17.95 19.81
C THR A 115 -10.70 18.83 20.82
N SER A 116 -11.44 19.32 21.82
CA SER A 116 -10.90 19.90 23.06
C SER A 116 -11.18 19.03 24.30
N GLY A 117 -11.49 17.75 24.08
CA GLY A 117 -11.86 16.80 25.14
C GLY A 117 -13.30 16.95 25.64
N VAL A 118 -13.57 16.35 26.79
CA VAL A 118 -14.89 16.35 27.47
C VAL A 118 -14.91 17.26 28.71
N GLY A 119 -13.89 18.09 28.88
CA GLY A 119 -13.69 18.97 30.03
C GLY A 119 -12.76 18.39 31.10
N GLN A 120 -12.33 19.22 32.05
CA GLN A 120 -11.42 18.85 33.16
C GLN A 120 -10.08 18.24 32.70
N GLY A 121 -9.65 18.54 31.47
CA GLY A 121 -8.42 17.99 30.89
C GLY A 121 -8.52 16.52 30.45
N ALA A 122 -9.72 15.95 30.32
CA ALA A 122 -9.91 14.57 29.87
C ALA A 122 -10.36 14.48 28.41
N PHE A 123 -9.87 13.48 27.69
CA PHE A 123 -10.34 13.08 26.37
C PHE A 123 -11.64 12.28 26.46
N GLY A 124 -11.74 11.38 27.45
CA GLY A 124 -12.91 10.54 27.69
C GLY A 124 -13.05 9.39 26.69
N GLY A 125 -11.95 8.73 26.32
CA GLY A 125 -11.92 7.75 25.22
C GLY A 125 -12.82 6.53 25.40
N GLN A 126 -13.14 6.12 26.62
CA GLN A 126 -14.04 4.99 26.90
C GLN A 126 -15.53 5.37 26.95
N ARG A 127 -15.87 6.64 26.76
CA ARG A 127 -17.26 7.12 26.84
C ARG A 127 -18.03 6.76 25.57
N ASP A 128 -19.21 6.18 25.73
CA ASP A 128 -20.17 5.95 24.65
C ASP A 128 -20.56 7.27 23.97
N MET A 129 -20.61 7.27 22.64
CA MET A 129 -21.00 8.43 21.86
C MET A 129 -22.45 8.34 21.39
N THR A 130 -23.14 9.48 21.45
CA THR A 130 -24.48 9.64 20.89
C THR A 130 -24.42 9.94 19.39
N ARG A 131 -25.49 9.63 18.66
CA ARG A 131 -25.58 9.89 17.21
C ARG A 131 -25.35 11.35 16.85
N GLN A 132 -25.81 12.29 17.69
CA GLN A 132 -25.56 13.72 17.43
C GLN A 132 -24.10 14.14 17.63
N GLU A 133 -23.36 13.44 18.49
CA GLU A 133 -21.92 13.66 18.64
C GLU A 133 -21.16 13.11 17.44
N LEU A 134 -21.52 11.92 16.94
CA LEU A 134 -20.96 11.41 15.67
C LEU A 134 -21.23 12.38 14.53
N GLY A 135 -22.49 12.80 14.35
CA GLY A 135 -22.87 13.74 13.29
C GLY A 135 -22.03 15.02 13.34
N LYS A 136 -21.87 15.61 14.53
CA LYS A 136 -21.04 16.79 14.71
C LYS A 136 -19.57 16.52 14.37
N VAL A 137 -18.96 15.47 14.92
CA VAL A 137 -17.54 15.17 14.72
C VAL A 137 -17.22 14.95 13.23
N PHE A 138 -18.05 14.20 12.50
CA PHE A 138 -17.85 13.99 11.07
C PHE A 138 -18.06 15.27 10.26
N ALA A 139 -19.01 16.12 10.63
CA ALA A 139 -19.21 17.41 9.96
C ALA A 139 -18.06 18.41 10.22
N ASP A 140 -17.48 18.38 11.43
CA ASP A 140 -16.30 19.17 11.76
C ASP A 140 -15.08 18.66 10.96
N TYR A 141 -14.88 17.33 10.90
CA TYR A 141 -13.83 16.73 10.10
C TYR A 141 -13.99 17.02 8.61
N ALA A 142 -15.19 16.89 8.05
CA ALA A 142 -15.48 17.25 6.66
C ALA A 142 -15.13 18.72 6.38
N LYS A 143 -15.41 19.62 7.34
CA LYS A 143 -15.04 21.03 7.25
C LYS A 143 -13.53 21.24 7.20
N ALA A 144 -12.80 20.54 8.08
CA ALA A 144 -11.34 20.60 8.11
C ALA A 144 -10.74 20.12 6.78
N GLN A 145 -11.39 19.13 6.15
CA GLN A 145 -11.05 18.65 4.79
C GLN A 145 -11.56 19.55 3.65
N GLY A 146 -12.13 20.72 3.96
CA GLY A 146 -12.55 21.70 2.95
C GLY A 146 -13.97 21.53 2.39
N ALA A 147 -14.81 20.68 3.00
CA ALA A 147 -16.20 20.53 2.55
C ALA A 147 -17.07 21.75 2.91
N GLU A 148 -17.55 22.45 1.88
CA GLU A 148 -18.47 23.58 1.98
C GLU A 148 -19.87 23.19 1.47
N VAL A 149 -20.86 23.17 2.36
CA VAL A 149 -22.27 22.92 2.01
C VAL A 149 -23.20 23.83 2.80
N ALA A 150 -24.35 24.16 2.21
CA ALA A 150 -25.43 24.80 2.95
C ALA A 150 -26.10 23.80 3.90
N ASN A 151 -26.37 24.23 5.13
CA ASN A 151 -27.04 23.43 6.16
C ASN A 151 -28.38 22.85 5.65
N ALA A 152 -28.62 21.56 5.93
CA ALA A 152 -29.89 20.93 5.61
C ALA A 152 -30.98 21.39 6.58
N ASN A 153 -32.23 21.43 6.11
CA ASN A 153 -33.36 21.68 7.00
C ASN A 153 -33.77 20.38 7.71
N LEU A 154 -33.50 20.28 9.02
CA LEU A 154 -33.86 19.10 9.82
C LEU A 154 -35.35 19.01 10.17
N SER A 155 -36.17 20.04 9.91
CA SER A 155 -37.59 20.06 10.33
C SER A 155 -38.46 18.96 9.72
N THR A 156 -37.94 18.23 8.73
CA THR A 156 -38.58 17.07 8.11
C THR A 156 -38.54 15.83 9.01
N TYR A 157 -37.56 15.73 9.91
CA TYR A 157 -37.44 14.64 10.88
C TYR A 157 -38.34 14.88 12.10
N ALA A 158 -39.05 13.83 12.53
CA ALA A 158 -40.06 13.92 13.60
C ALA A 158 -39.46 14.25 14.98
N ASP A 159 -38.19 13.97 15.19
CA ASP A 159 -37.46 14.17 16.45
C ASP A 159 -36.40 15.28 16.36
N ALA A 160 -36.45 16.13 15.33
CA ALA A 160 -35.50 17.23 15.13
C ALA A 160 -35.37 18.16 16.35
N ALA A 161 -36.46 18.35 17.12
CA ALA A 161 -36.46 19.13 18.35
C ALA A 161 -35.65 18.51 19.50
N SER A 162 -35.23 17.25 19.37
CA SER A 162 -34.37 16.55 20.35
C SER A 162 -32.88 16.72 20.07
N VAL A 163 -32.51 17.34 18.93
CA VAL A 163 -31.12 17.70 18.65
C VAL A 163 -30.73 18.83 19.58
N ALA A 164 -29.65 18.65 20.34
CA ALA A 164 -29.17 19.67 21.25
C ALA A 164 -28.64 20.90 20.49
N ASP A 165 -28.81 22.10 21.05
CA ASP A 165 -28.40 23.35 20.40
C ASP A 165 -26.93 23.35 19.97
N TRP A 166 -26.04 22.76 20.78
CA TRP A 166 -24.60 22.66 20.49
C TRP A 166 -24.26 21.68 19.35
N ALA A 167 -25.15 20.73 19.05
CA ALA A 167 -24.97 19.74 17.98
C ALA A 167 -25.67 20.17 16.68
N LYS A 168 -26.54 21.17 16.74
CA LYS A 168 -27.48 21.50 15.67
C LYS A 168 -26.80 21.79 14.33
N ASP A 169 -25.81 22.68 14.32
CA ASP A 169 -25.06 23.02 13.10
C ASP A 169 -24.36 21.80 12.49
N GLY A 170 -23.67 21.02 13.32
CA GLY A 170 -22.99 19.80 12.89
C GLY A 170 -23.95 18.75 12.32
N MET A 171 -25.13 18.58 12.94
CA MET A 171 -26.17 17.68 12.45
C MET A 171 -26.78 18.15 11.13
N GLU A 172 -27.05 19.45 11.00
CA GLU A 172 -27.53 20.06 9.75
C GLU A 172 -26.53 19.85 8.61
N ARG A 173 -25.23 20.01 8.87
CA ARG A 173 -24.15 19.78 7.89
C ARG A 173 -23.95 18.30 7.58
N ALA A 174 -23.97 17.42 8.58
CA ALA A 174 -23.85 15.98 8.37
C ALA A 174 -24.98 15.41 7.51
N VAL A 175 -26.20 15.93 7.66
CA VAL A 175 -27.33 15.57 6.79
C VAL A 175 -27.17 16.18 5.39
N ALA A 176 -26.71 17.42 5.27
CA ALA A 176 -26.46 18.06 3.97
C ALA A 176 -25.38 17.34 3.14
N LEU A 177 -24.31 16.88 3.80
CA LEU A 177 -23.22 16.11 3.19
C LEU A 177 -23.60 14.66 2.88
N GLY A 178 -24.77 14.19 3.32
CA GLY A 178 -25.17 12.79 3.19
C GLY A 178 -24.43 11.82 4.13
N ILE A 179 -23.59 12.33 5.04
CA ILE A 179 -22.88 11.52 6.06
C ILE A 179 -23.90 10.82 6.95
N LEU A 180 -24.86 11.60 7.45
CA LEU A 180 -25.90 11.12 8.35
C LEU A 180 -27.24 11.10 7.64
N SER A 181 -27.91 9.95 7.67
CA SER A 181 -29.32 9.82 7.32
C SER A 181 -30.13 9.38 8.54
N GLY A 182 -31.40 9.81 8.58
CA GLY A 182 -32.35 9.33 9.59
C GLY A 182 -32.95 7.98 9.20
N SER A 183 -33.48 7.26 10.18
CA SER A 183 -34.24 6.02 9.99
C SER A 183 -35.68 6.24 10.41
N GLN A 184 -36.64 5.74 9.63
CA GLN A 184 -38.09 5.87 9.91
C GLN A 184 -38.51 7.32 10.23
N ASN A 185 -37.97 8.29 9.47
CA ASN A 185 -38.18 9.72 9.66
C ASN A 185 -37.66 10.31 10.99
N LYS A 186 -36.65 9.69 11.61
CA LYS A 186 -36.03 10.15 12.87
C LYS A 186 -34.50 10.14 12.78
N LEU A 187 -33.85 11.10 13.43
CA LEU A 187 -32.39 11.20 13.53
C LEU A 187 -31.84 10.42 14.73
N ASN A 188 -32.67 10.21 15.77
CA ASN A 188 -32.33 9.63 17.07
C ASN A 188 -31.10 10.29 17.72
N PRO A 189 -31.09 11.63 17.91
CA PRO A 189 -29.88 12.37 18.24
C PRO A 189 -29.23 11.99 19.58
N THR A 190 -30.03 11.58 20.57
CA THR A 190 -29.55 11.24 21.92
C THR A 190 -29.29 9.74 22.13
N GLY A 191 -29.65 8.89 21.17
CA GLY A 191 -29.34 7.47 21.22
C GLY A 191 -27.84 7.23 21.07
N THR A 192 -27.31 6.20 21.75
CA THR A 192 -25.93 5.76 21.56
C THR A 192 -25.75 5.17 20.16
N ALA A 193 -24.64 5.50 19.52
CA ALA A 193 -24.33 5.03 18.18
C ALA A 193 -23.73 3.62 18.22
N GLN A 194 -24.08 2.81 17.22
CA GLN A 194 -23.59 1.46 17.05
C GLN A 194 -22.46 1.40 16.00
N ARG A 195 -21.65 0.34 16.03
CA ARG A 195 -20.54 0.14 15.07
C ARG A 195 -21.00 0.11 13.61
N SER A 196 -22.16 -0.49 13.34
CA SER A 196 -22.77 -0.49 12.00
C SER A 196 -23.10 0.93 11.51
N GLU A 197 -23.55 1.80 12.40
CA GLU A 197 -23.86 3.19 12.07
C GLU A 197 -22.60 4.02 11.85
N LEU A 198 -21.56 3.80 12.66
CA LEU A 198 -20.24 4.42 12.44
C LEU A 198 -19.66 3.99 11.08
N ALA A 199 -19.74 2.70 10.74
CA ALA A 199 -19.29 2.18 9.45
C ALA A 199 -20.03 2.86 8.29
N GLN A 200 -21.35 2.99 8.38
CA GLN A 200 -22.15 3.67 7.38
C GLN A 200 -21.75 5.13 7.21
N MET A 201 -21.50 5.85 8.31
CA MET A 201 -21.08 7.25 8.25
C MET A 201 -19.71 7.41 7.62
N LEU A 202 -18.77 6.51 7.90
CA LEU A 202 -17.44 6.48 7.27
C LEU A 202 -17.53 6.21 5.75
N MET A 203 -18.35 5.23 5.35
CA MET A 203 -18.60 4.97 3.92
C MET A 203 -19.24 6.18 3.23
N ASN A 204 -20.24 6.81 3.86
CA ASN A 204 -20.86 8.00 3.28
C ASN A 204 -19.87 9.16 3.18
N PHE A 205 -19.02 9.35 4.20
CA PHE A 205 -18.00 10.37 4.21
C PHE A 205 -17.02 10.20 3.04
N SER A 206 -16.64 8.96 2.70
CA SER A 206 -15.73 8.70 1.58
C SER A 206 -16.29 9.04 0.21
N GLN A 207 -17.61 9.17 0.09
CA GLN A 207 -18.27 9.57 -1.15
C GLN A 207 -18.36 11.09 -1.28
N ILE A 208 -17.94 11.83 -0.25
CA ILE A 208 -17.83 13.28 -0.31
C ILE A 208 -16.66 13.62 -1.20
N SER A 209 -16.96 14.25 -2.34
CA SER A 209 -15.94 14.97 -3.07
C SER A 209 -15.65 16.24 -2.29
N PHE A 210 -14.48 16.28 -1.65
CA PHE A 210 -13.88 17.55 -1.27
C PHE A 210 -13.52 18.26 -2.57
N ASP A 211 -13.68 19.58 -2.64
CA ASP A 211 -13.04 20.35 -3.70
C ASP A 211 -11.52 20.20 -3.47
N SER A 212 -10.93 19.14 -4.04
CA SER A 212 -9.50 18.86 -3.92
C SER A 212 -8.79 20.09 -4.46
N ALA A 213 -7.94 20.73 -3.65
CA ALA A 213 -7.12 21.83 -4.13
C ALA A 213 -6.46 21.38 -5.44
N THR A 214 -6.79 22.05 -6.55
CA THR A 214 -6.18 21.74 -7.84
C THR A 214 -5.09 22.75 -8.08
N VAL A 215 -3.87 22.25 -8.26
CA VAL A 215 -2.75 23.09 -8.66
C VAL A 215 -2.58 22.91 -10.14
N THR A 216 -2.61 23.99 -10.91
CA THR A 216 -2.46 23.94 -12.36
C THR A 216 -1.27 24.79 -12.77
N GLY A 217 -0.39 24.19 -13.55
CA GLY A 217 0.71 24.86 -14.22
C GLY A 217 0.75 24.50 -15.71
N SER A 218 1.76 25.02 -16.39
CA SER A 218 2.09 24.69 -17.77
C SER A 218 3.53 24.22 -17.85
N VAL A 219 3.84 23.38 -18.84
CA VAL A 219 5.22 22.97 -19.13
C VAL A 219 6.00 24.19 -19.61
N ALA A 220 6.90 24.71 -18.78
CA ALA A 220 7.76 25.84 -19.09
C ALA A 220 8.91 25.42 -20.00
N ALA A 221 9.48 24.24 -19.76
CA ALA A 221 10.53 23.66 -20.59
C ALA A 221 10.43 22.13 -20.61
N VAL A 222 10.91 21.55 -21.70
CA VAL A 222 11.21 20.12 -21.78
C VAL A 222 12.73 19.98 -21.81
N GLU A 223 13.29 19.38 -20.76
CA GLU A 223 14.73 19.19 -20.67
C GLU A 223 15.25 18.21 -21.73
N LYS A 224 16.57 18.16 -21.91
CA LYS A 224 17.24 17.28 -22.87
C LYS A 224 16.81 15.82 -22.78
N TYR A 225 16.49 15.34 -21.59
CA TYR A 225 16.08 13.96 -21.31
C TYR A 225 14.56 13.77 -21.25
N GLY A 226 13.78 14.81 -21.56
CA GLY A 226 12.32 14.71 -21.61
C GLY A 226 11.60 14.98 -20.29
N ASN A 227 12.31 15.47 -19.28
CA ASN A 227 11.71 15.95 -18.03
C ASN A 227 10.94 17.24 -18.29
N LEU A 228 9.80 17.40 -17.61
CA LEU A 228 8.96 18.59 -17.72
C LEU A 228 9.27 19.54 -16.57
N ASP A 229 9.91 20.67 -16.85
CA ASP A 229 10.00 21.78 -15.90
C ASP A 229 8.71 22.58 -15.99
N LEU A 230 8.05 22.83 -14.85
CA LEU A 230 6.79 23.58 -14.81
C LEU A 230 7.01 25.06 -14.52
N ASP A 231 6.04 25.89 -14.92
CA ASP A 231 5.99 27.32 -14.62
C ASP A 231 5.58 27.65 -13.18
N ILE A 232 5.09 26.64 -12.46
CA ILE A 232 4.78 26.68 -11.03
C ILE A 232 5.91 26.08 -10.21
N LYS A 233 6.06 26.58 -8.98
CA LYS A 233 7.06 26.10 -8.02
C LYS A 233 6.51 24.97 -7.14
N PRO A 234 7.39 24.16 -6.52
CA PRO A 234 6.97 23.14 -5.54
C PRO A 234 6.12 23.69 -4.40
N GLN A 235 6.38 24.93 -3.95
CA GLN A 235 5.57 25.62 -2.93
C GLN A 235 4.08 25.67 -3.25
N ALA A 236 3.68 25.71 -4.52
CA ALA A 236 2.26 25.70 -4.89
C ALA A 236 1.56 24.40 -4.51
N LEU A 237 2.28 23.26 -4.50
CA LEU A 237 1.75 21.97 -4.03
C LEU A 237 1.62 21.95 -2.51
N TYR A 238 2.62 22.46 -1.79
CA TYR A 238 2.59 22.56 -0.33
C TYR A 238 1.49 23.51 0.17
N ASP A 239 1.32 24.67 -0.47
CA ASP A 239 0.24 25.62 -0.17
C ASP A 239 -1.16 25.04 -0.43
N ALA A 240 -1.24 24.03 -1.30
CA ALA A 240 -2.45 23.27 -1.58
C ALA A 240 -2.68 22.06 -0.63
N GLY A 241 -1.79 21.85 0.34
CA GLY A 241 -1.89 20.78 1.35
C GLY A 241 -1.30 19.43 0.94
N PHE A 242 -0.55 19.37 -0.16
CA PHE A 242 0.18 18.16 -0.55
C PHE A 242 1.52 18.07 0.19
N GLU A 243 1.97 16.85 0.47
CA GLU A 243 3.19 16.55 1.21
C GLU A 243 4.05 15.51 0.47
N LEU A 244 5.35 15.48 0.79
CA LEU A 244 6.24 14.46 0.25
C LEU A 244 5.78 13.06 0.68
N GLY A 245 5.79 12.12 -0.26
CA GLY A 245 5.19 10.80 -0.08
C GLY A 245 3.70 10.72 -0.40
N ASP A 246 3.02 11.82 -0.75
CA ASP A 246 1.69 11.75 -1.36
C ASP A 246 1.77 11.17 -2.78
N VAL A 247 0.71 10.49 -3.20
CA VAL A 247 0.51 10.14 -4.61
C VAL A 247 -0.43 11.16 -5.22
N LEU A 248 0.05 11.85 -6.25
CA LEU A 248 -0.70 12.90 -6.94
C LEU A 248 -1.33 12.35 -8.21
N ARG A 249 -2.59 12.74 -8.44
CA ARG A 249 -3.23 12.59 -9.74
C ARG A 249 -2.75 13.72 -10.65
N VAL A 250 -1.88 13.38 -11.60
CA VAL A 250 -1.32 14.29 -12.58
C VAL A 250 -2.06 14.14 -13.89
N THR A 251 -2.80 15.17 -14.27
CA THR A 251 -3.54 15.23 -15.53
C THR A 251 -2.80 16.07 -16.56
N VAL A 252 -2.43 15.45 -17.68
CA VAL A 252 -1.70 16.09 -18.79
C VAL A 252 -2.14 15.47 -20.12
N LYS A 253 -2.36 16.30 -21.15
CA LYS A 253 -2.87 15.85 -22.48
C LYS A 253 -4.14 14.98 -22.41
N GLY A 254 -5.00 15.19 -21.41
CA GLY A 254 -6.22 14.40 -21.19
C GLY A 254 -5.97 12.99 -20.64
N ARG A 255 -4.73 12.65 -20.27
CA ARG A 255 -4.38 11.45 -19.49
C ARG A 255 -4.30 11.81 -18.02
N SER A 256 -4.67 10.86 -17.16
CA SER A 256 -4.51 10.98 -15.71
C SER A 256 -3.57 9.87 -15.24
N LEU A 257 -2.52 10.26 -14.52
CA LEU A 257 -1.47 9.37 -14.02
C LEU A 257 -1.40 9.55 -12.51
N GLU A 258 -1.15 8.48 -11.78
CA GLU A 258 -0.89 8.53 -10.34
C GLU A 258 0.62 8.50 -10.14
N ILE A 259 1.17 9.59 -9.60
CA ILE A 259 2.60 9.85 -9.58
C ILE A 259 3.04 10.27 -8.16
N PRO A 260 4.01 9.59 -7.53
CA PRO A 260 4.55 9.99 -6.24
C PRO A 260 5.17 11.39 -6.24
N PHE A 261 4.93 12.16 -5.17
CA PHE A 261 5.60 13.43 -4.91
C PHE A 261 6.84 13.24 -4.03
N CYS A 262 8.03 13.45 -4.60
CA CYS A 262 9.33 13.13 -3.99
C CYS A 262 10.36 14.25 -4.23
N THR A 263 11.60 14.05 -3.80
CA THR A 263 12.69 15.05 -3.87
C THR A 263 13.78 14.72 -4.91
N ALA A 264 13.94 13.45 -5.26
CA ALA A 264 14.97 12.95 -6.16
C ALA A 264 14.39 11.98 -7.20
N TYR A 265 15.06 11.84 -8.34
CA TYR A 265 14.71 10.79 -9.31
C TYR A 265 14.92 9.40 -8.71
N SER A 266 15.95 9.24 -7.88
CA SER A 266 16.26 8.01 -7.15
C SER A 266 15.23 7.64 -6.08
N ASP A 267 14.29 8.54 -5.77
CA ASP A 267 13.19 8.24 -4.84
C ASP A 267 12.11 7.36 -5.47
N VAL A 268 12.22 7.04 -6.77
CA VAL A 268 11.38 6.04 -7.45
C VAL A 268 12.28 5.10 -8.27
N ASN A 269 11.76 3.95 -8.67
CA ASN A 269 12.57 3.01 -9.45
C ASN A 269 12.83 3.51 -10.88
N THR A 270 13.90 3.00 -11.51
CA THR A 270 14.14 3.23 -12.95
C THR A 270 12.91 2.87 -13.77
N GLY A 271 12.44 3.81 -14.59
CA GLY A 271 11.25 3.66 -15.43
C GLY A 271 9.94 4.13 -14.79
N GLU A 272 9.93 4.50 -13.50
CA GLU A 272 8.74 5.01 -12.81
C GLU A 272 8.59 6.52 -12.96
N ASN A 273 7.33 6.98 -12.92
CA ASN A 273 7.01 8.41 -12.93
C ASN A 273 7.31 9.04 -11.56
N VAL A 274 7.72 10.31 -11.56
CA VAL A 274 7.91 11.10 -10.35
C VAL A 274 7.47 12.55 -10.55
N VAL A 275 6.74 13.10 -9.58
CA VAL A 275 6.62 14.54 -9.37
C VAL A 275 7.72 14.90 -8.41
N ARG A 276 8.70 15.68 -8.87
CA ARG A 276 9.91 15.98 -8.12
C ARG A 276 9.93 17.43 -7.70
N ASP A 277 10.00 17.64 -6.38
CA ASP A 277 10.48 18.89 -5.79
C ASP A 277 12.00 18.99 -6.03
N ASN A 278 12.42 19.70 -7.08
CA ASN A 278 13.84 19.96 -7.31
C ASN A 278 14.29 21.11 -6.40
N GLN A 279 14.68 20.77 -5.17
CA GLN A 279 15.06 21.72 -4.13
C GLN A 279 16.30 22.57 -4.51
N GLU A 280 17.19 22.07 -5.37
CA GLU A 280 18.38 22.82 -5.79
C GLU A 280 18.04 24.01 -6.70
N SER A 281 17.06 23.82 -7.58
CA SER A 281 16.67 24.82 -8.58
C SER A 281 15.34 25.51 -8.28
N ASP A 282 14.60 25.07 -7.25
CA ASP A 282 13.25 25.56 -6.90
C ASP A 282 12.27 25.43 -8.09
N ILE A 283 12.31 24.26 -8.74
CA ILE A 283 11.49 23.92 -9.92
C ILE A 283 10.68 22.65 -9.62
N LEU A 284 9.39 22.67 -9.96
CA LEU A 284 8.56 21.48 -9.94
C LEU A 284 8.75 20.71 -11.25
N VAL A 285 9.13 19.44 -11.14
CA VAL A 285 9.43 18.61 -12.31
C VAL A 285 8.49 17.41 -12.39
N VAL A 286 8.02 17.07 -13.58
CA VAL A 286 7.35 15.79 -13.86
C VAL A 286 8.22 14.97 -14.80
N ALA A 287 8.59 13.76 -14.40
CA ALA A 287 9.60 12.96 -15.10
C ALA A 287 9.34 11.46 -15.01
N ILE A 288 10.10 10.70 -15.80
CA ILE A 288 10.31 9.26 -15.63
C ILE A 288 11.76 9.10 -15.14
N ASN A 289 12.00 8.42 -14.02
CA ASN A 289 13.37 8.15 -13.58
C ASN A 289 14.11 7.35 -14.66
N MET A 290 15.24 7.88 -15.16
CA MET A 290 16.01 7.33 -16.30
C MET A 290 15.17 7.09 -17.57
N GLY A 291 14.09 7.85 -17.77
CA GLY A 291 13.23 7.78 -18.95
C GLY A 291 12.92 9.15 -19.55
N ASN A 292 12.06 9.16 -20.56
CA ASN A 292 11.67 10.37 -21.29
C ASN A 292 10.15 10.59 -21.18
N PHE A 293 9.73 11.38 -20.19
CA PHE A 293 8.30 11.63 -19.92
C PHE A 293 7.61 12.33 -21.11
N ALA A 294 8.25 13.36 -21.65
CA ALA A 294 7.72 14.15 -22.77
C ALA A 294 7.48 13.30 -24.01
N GLU A 295 8.41 12.43 -24.39
CA GLU A 295 8.27 11.53 -25.53
C GLU A 295 7.23 10.44 -25.25
N THR A 296 7.31 9.77 -24.11
CA THR A 296 6.38 8.69 -23.71
C THR A 296 4.93 9.16 -23.71
N TYR A 297 4.67 10.39 -23.22
CA TYR A 297 3.32 10.93 -23.13
C TYR A 297 3.00 12.00 -24.19
N GLY A 298 3.90 12.27 -25.14
CA GLY A 298 3.69 13.26 -26.20
C GLY A 298 3.41 14.67 -25.67
N VAL A 299 4.09 15.06 -24.59
CA VAL A 299 3.95 16.36 -23.92
C VAL A 299 4.95 17.35 -24.49
N THR A 300 4.52 18.59 -24.67
CA THR A 300 5.29 19.69 -25.28
C THR A 300 5.20 20.95 -24.42
N VAL A 301 6.15 21.88 -24.61
CA VAL A 301 6.13 23.19 -23.94
C VAL A 301 4.79 23.89 -24.16
N GLY A 302 4.23 24.43 -23.07
CA GLY A 302 2.93 25.11 -23.03
C GLY A 302 1.73 24.19 -22.77
N ASP A 303 1.91 22.87 -22.74
CA ASP A 303 0.83 21.97 -22.31
C ASP A 303 0.51 22.17 -20.82
N THR A 304 -0.78 22.16 -20.50
CA THR A 304 -1.26 22.28 -19.13
C THR A 304 -1.09 20.97 -18.36
N VAL A 305 -0.61 21.09 -17.12
CA VAL A 305 -0.48 20.00 -16.15
C VAL A 305 -1.29 20.38 -14.91
N THR A 306 -2.22 19.52 -14.51
CA THR A 306 -3.05 19.72 -13.32
C THR A 306 -2.77 18.63 -12.30
N PHE A 307 -2.56 19.03 -11.05
CA PHE A 307 -2.33 18.17 -9.89
C PHE A 307 -3.55 18.20 -8.99
N SER A 308 -3.97 17.03 -8.54
CA SER A 308 -4.85 16.86 -7.38
C SER A 308 -4.37 15.68 -6.55
N LEU A 309 -4.84 15.55 -5.31
CA LEU A 309 -4.50 14.40 -4.48
C LEU A 309 -5.15 13.12 -5.05
N ALA A 310 -4.35 12.08 -5.30
CA ALA A 310 -4.86 10.74 -5.57
C ALA A 310 -4.94 9.94 -4.27
N GLU A 311 -3.85 9.96 -3.49
CA GLU A 311 -3.72 9.24 -2.23
C GLU A 311 -2.81 9.99 -1.26
N LYS A 312 -3.32 10.31 -0.07
CA LYS A 312 -2.53 10.93 1.00
C LYS A 312 -1.53 9.91 1.58
N ALA A 313 -0.28 10.31 1.74
CA ALA A 313 0.84 9.50 2.25
C ALA A 313 1.04 8.16 1.52
N GLY A 314 0.52 8.01 0.30
CA GLY A 314 0.46 6.73 -0.41
C GLY A 314 1.83 6.10 -0.72
N TYR A 315 2.88 6.90 -0.78
CA TYR A 315 4.26 6.51 -1.11
C TYR A 315 5.28 6.86 0.00
N LEU A 316 4.81 7.28 1.19
CA LEU A 316 5.68 7.82 2.23
C LEU A 316 6.72 6.80 2.75
N GLY A 317 6.33 5.53 2.93
CA GLY A 317 7.26 4.49 3.39
C GLY A 317 8.39 4.22 2.39
N GLN A 318 8.07 4.15 1.10
CA GLN A 318 9.07 3.99 0.03
C GLN A 318 9.97 5.22 -0.08
N TYR A 319 9.38 6.42 -0.03
CA TYR A 319 10.13 7.67 -0.04
C TYR A 319 11.18 7.71 1.10
N GLN A 320 10.78 7.36 2.32
CA GLN A 320 11.67 7.32 3.47
C GLN A 320 12.74 6.22 3.38
N ALA A 321 12.39 5.06 2.82
CA ALA A 321 13.36 3.99 2.57
C ALA A 321 14.45 4.44 1.59
N HIS A 322 14.11 5.29 0.60
CA HIS A 322 15.07 5.87 -0.33
C HIS A 322 15.93 6.99 0.25
N GLN A 323 15.51 7.62 1.36
CA GLN A 323 16.36 8.59 2.08
C GLN A 323 17.46 7.93 2.91
N LEU A 324 17.44 6.60 3.03
CA LEU A 324 18.47 5.87 3.76
C LEU A 324 19.79 5.85 3.01
N THR A 325 20.88 6.07 3.77
CA THR A 325 22.25 6.00 3.23
C THR A 325 22.98 4.80 3.78
N ARG A 326 23.76 4.14 2.92
CA ARG A 326 24.69 3.07 3.29
C ARG A 326 26.00 3.26 2.54
N THR A 327 27.07 2.62 3.00
CA THR A 327 28.36 2.62 2.31
C THR A 327 28.53 1.35 1.48
N ASN A 328 29.46 1.37 0.53
CA ASN A 328 29.91 0.18 -0.19
C ASN A 328 31.33 -0.23 0.23
N GLU A 329 31.78 0.26 1.39
CA GLU A 329 33.09 -0.03 1.95
C GLU A 329 32.98 -1.20 2.92
N ARG A 330 33.66 -2.30 2.62
CA ARG A 330 33.61 -3.51 3.46
C ARG A 330 33.92 -3.22 4.94
N SER A 331 34.84 -2.31 5.23
CA SER A 331 35.28 -1.99 6.60
C SER A 331 34.18 -1.44 7.51
N ASP A 332 33.09 -0.92 6.94
CA ASP A 332 32.01 -0.31 7.70
C ASP A 332 31.03 -1.36 8.27
N TYR A 333 31.21 -2.61 7.88
CA TYR A 333 30.33 -3.72 8.23
C TYR A 333 30.99 -4.71 9.19
N ALA A 334 30.19 -5.25 10.11
CA ALA A 334 30.67 -6.14 11.16
C ALA A 334 31.24 -7.47 10.63
N SER A 335 30.72 -7.99 9.52
CA SER A 335 31.20 -9.21 8.88
C SER A 335 30.96 -9.21 7.36
N ASP A 336 31.50 -10.22 6.67
CA ASP A 336 31.26 -10.44 5.24
C ASP A 336 29.79 -10.77 5.01
N GLU A 337 29.17 -11.54 5.91
CA GLU A 337 27.73 -11.87 5.87
C GLU A 337 26.86 -10.61 5.91
N VAL A 338 27.17 -9.68 6.82
CA VAL A 338 26.46 -8.41 6.92
C VAL A 338 26.73 -7.57 5.67
N PHE A 339 27.96 -7.47 5.18
CA PHE A 339 28.29 -6.70 3.98
C PHE A 339 27.64 -7.25 2.71
N ALA A 340 27.61 -8.57 2.55
CA ALA A 340 27.01 -9.24 1.40
C ALA A 340 25.48 -9.42 1.54
N ASN A 341 24.88 -9.02 2.67
CA ASN A 341 23.49 -9.35 3.04
C ASN A 341 23.19 -10.84 2.89
N PHE A 342 24.19 -11.66 3.22
CA PHE A 342 24.14 -13.10 3.13
C PHE A 342 23.63 -13.68 4.44
N ARG A 343 22.52 -14.43 4.39
CA ARG A 343 22.01 -15.17 5.55
C ARG A 343 21.16 -16.35 5.13
N ALA A 344 21.11 -17.37 5.99
CA ALA A 344 20.11 -18.43 5.87
C ALA A 344 18.74 -17.86 6.27
N ILE A 345 17.71 -18.22 5.51
CA ILE A 345 16.32 -18.01 5.90
C ILE A 345 15.88 -19.26 6.68
N THR A 346 15.43 -19.07 7.91
CA THR A 346 15.14 -20.17 8.85
C THR A 346 13.83 -19.96 9.61
N VAL A 347 12.94 -19.13 9.08
CA VAL A 347 11.62 -18.86 9.67
C VAL A 347 10.57 -19.79 9.08
N GLY A 348 9.49 -20.02 9.83
CA GLY A 348 8.51 -21.06 9.50
C GLY A 348 9.14 -22.46 9.49
N ASP A 349 8.69 -23.30 8.57
CA ASP A 349 9.17 -24.68 8.37
C ASP A 349 10.39 -24.78 7.44
N ILE A 350 11.09 -23.67 7.15
CA ILE A 350 12.31 -23.69 6.33
C ILE A 350 13.45 -24.28 7.15
N ALA A 351 14.02 -25.39 6.68
CA ALA A 351 15.08 -26.07 7.39
C ALA A 351 16.41 -25.30 7.31
N GLN A 352 17.17 -25.35 8.41
CA GLN A 352 18.48 -24.71 8.52
C GLN A 352 19.38 -25.09 7.34
N GLY A 353 19.94 -24.08 6.68
CA GLY A 353 20.93 -24.24 5.63
C GLY A 353 20.37 -24.72 4.29
N VAL A 354 19.04 -24.68 4.09
CA VAL A 354 18.39 -25.02 2.81
C VAL A 354 18.25 -23.81 1.89
N LEU A 355 17.91 -22.65 2.44
CA LEU A 355 17.58 -21.44 1.67
C LEU A 355 18.41 -20.26 2.17
N TYR A 356 19.04 -19.55 1.24
CA TYR A 356 19.84 -18.37 1.50
C TYR A 356 19.37 -17.18 0.69
N ARG A 357 19.52 -16.01 1.29
CA ARG A 357 19.35 -14.70 0.66
C ARG A 357 20.70 -14.00 0.65
N THR A 358 21.03 -13.33 -0.46
CA THR A 358 22.30 -12.61 -0.62
C THR A 358 22.16 -11.41 -1.56
N SER A 359 23.10 -10.45 -1.48
CA SER A 359 23.39 -9.50 -2.56
C SER A 359 24.04 -10.20 -3.76
N SER A 360 24.13 -9.52 -4.89
CA SER A 360 24.58 -10.14 -6.14
C SER A 360 25.99 -10.74 -6.02
N PRO A 361 26.17 -12.05 -6.21
CA PRO A 361 27.47 -12.73 -6.22
C PRO A 361 28.18 -12.60 -7.57
N VAL A 362 27.68 -11.77 -8.50
CA VAL A 362 28.26 -11.66 -9.85
C VAL A 362 28.37 -10.22 -10.34
N ASN A 363 27.48 -9.33 -9.90
CA ASN A 363 27.51 -7.93 -10.31
C ASN A 363 28.54 -7.13 -9.46
N PRO A 364 29.61 -6.59 -10.06
CA PRO A 364 30.70 -5.94 -9.34
C PRO A 364 30.38 -4.52 -8.86
N GLU A 365 29.26 -3.92 -9.27
CA GLU A 365 28.94 -2.49 -9.07
C GLU A 365 29.02 -2.03 -7.60
N LEU A 366 28.64 -2.90 -6.66
CA LEU A 366 28.64 -2.59 -5.23
C LEU A 366 29.91 -3.05 -4.49
N GLY A 367 30.86 -3.69 -5.18
CA GLY A 367 32.05 -4.27 -4.55
C GLY A 367 31.78 -5.45 -3.60
N ARG A 368 30.57 -6.04 -3.68
CA ARG A 368 30.10 -7.13 -2.79
C ARG A 368 30.21 -8.53 -3.40
N ALA A 369 30.34 -8.62 -4.73
CA ALA A 369 30.22 -9.88 -5.48
C ALA A 369 31.14 -11.00 -4.98
N ALA A 370 32.44 -10.73 -4.83
CA ALA A 370 33.39 -11.74 -4.34
C ALA A 370 33.06 -12.27 -2.94
N TYR A 371 32.65 -11.39 -2.02
CA TYR A 371 32.23 -11.79 -0.67
C TYR A 371 30.96 -12.64 -0.69
N ALA A 372 29.98 -12.27 -1.53
CA ALA A 372 28.77 -13.05 -1.70
C ALA A 372 29.09 -14.43 -2.34
N ASP A 373 30.00 -14.50 -3.31
CA ASP A 373 30.47 -15.73 -3.94
C ASP A 373 31.11 -16.69 -2.93
N ASP A 374 32.06 -16.20 -2.14
CA ASP A 374 32.74 -16.98 -1.08
C ASP A 374 31.73 -17.54 -0.06
N LEU A 375 30.70 -16.76 0.27
CA LEU A 375 29.69 -17.16 1.25
C LEU A 375 28.71 -18.20 0.69
N ILE A 376 28.30 -18.10 -0.59
CA ILE A 376 27.48 -19.14 -1.22
C ILE A 376 28.29 -20.44 -1.40
N GLU A 377 29.61 -20.35 -1.68
CA GLU A 377 30.50 -21.52 -1.73
C GLU A 377 30.59 -22.18 -0.35
N LYS A 378 30.89 -21.40 0.69
CA LYS A 378 31.03 -21.89 2.06
C LYS A 378 29.73 -22.51 2.59
N ALA A 379 28.58 -21.99 2.18
CA ALA A 379 27.27 -22.55 2.51
C ALA A 379 26.89 -23.78 1.68
N GLY A 380 27.70 -24.14 0.68
CA GLY A 380 27.45 -25.28 -0.20
C GLY A 380 26.24 -25.09 -1.11
N VAL A 381 25.92 -23.85 -1.47
CA VAL A 381 24.78 -23.53 -2.35
C VAL A 381 24.97 -24.20 -3.71
N LYS A 382 23.99 -25.03 -4.09
CA LYS A 382 24.04 -25.75 -5.37
C LYS A 382 23.25 -25.07 -6.47
N THR A 383 22.23 -24.28 -6.13
CA THR A 383 21.29 -23.70 -7.11
C THR A 383 21.07 -22.22 -6.80
N VAL A 384 21.19 -21.35 -7.81
CA VAL A 384 20.99 -19.90 -7.65
C VAL A 384 19.89 -19.37 -8.57
N VAL A 385 18.98 -18.59 -8.00
CA VAL A 385 17.99 -17.80 -8.74
C VAL A 385 18.46 -16.34 -8.79
N ASN A 386 18.96 -15.92 -9.95
CA ASN A 386 19.32 -14.53 -10.20
C ASN A 386 18.07 -13.77 -10.67
N LEU A 387 17.50 -12.97 -9.77
CA LEU A 387 16.28 -12.20 -10.02
C LEU A 387 16.57 -10.94 -10.86
N ALA A 388 17.83 -10.52 -10.97
CA ALA A 388 18.17 -9.17 -11.43
C ALA A 388 18.74 -9.06 -12.83
N ASP A 389 19.60 -9.99 -13.21
CA ASP A 389 20.41 -9.89 -14.41
C ASP A 389 19.84 -10.81 -15.51
N ASP A 390 20.13 -10.49 -16.77
CA ASP A 390 20.03 -11.43 -17.89
C ASP A 390 21.38 -12.10 -18.17
N ASP A 391 21.36 -13.08 -19.08
CA ASP A 391 22.57 -13.79 -19.51
C ASP A 391 23.61 -12.85 -20.13
N GLU A 392 23.19 -11.80 -20.85
CA GLU A 392 24.11 -10.85 -21.47
C GLU A 392 24.89 -10.07 -20.41
N ALA A 393 24.20 -9.55 -19.39
CA ALA A 393 24.83 -8.88 -18.25
C ALA A 393 25.80 -9.81 -17.51
N ILE A 394 25.38 -11.05 -17.20
CA ILE A 394 26.22 -12.05 -16.51
C ILE A 394 27.50 -12.34 -17.29
N GLN A 395 27.39 -12.58 -18.60
CA GLN A 395 28.56 -12.81 -19.46
C GLN A 395 29.46 -11.57 -19.53
N GLY A 396 28.87 -10.37 -19.53
CA GLY A 396 29.59 -9.11 -19.40
C GLY A 396 30.42 -9.04 -18.12
N TYR A 397 29.85 -9.44 -16.98
CA TYR A 397 30.56 -9.50 -15.70
C TYR A 397 31.69 -10.53 -15.71
N PHE A 398 31.47 -11.72 -16.29
CA PHE A 398 32.51 -12.74 -16.43
C PHE A 398 33.71 -12.30 -17.28
N ALA A 399 33.48 -11.39 -18.22
CA ALA A 399 34.51 -10.82 -19.08
C ALA A 399 35.17 -9.57 -18.49
N ALA A 400 34.65 -9.02 -17.38
CA ALA A 400 35.15 -7.81 -16.76
C ALA A 400 36.55 -8.03 -16.13
N GLU A 401 37.40 -7.01 -16.21
CA GLU A 401 38.68 -7.02 -15.52
C GLU A 401 38.47 -7.02 -14.00
N GLY A 402 39.11 -7.95 -13.30
CA GLY A 402 38.95 -8.10 -11.85
C GLY A 402 37.71 -8.91 -11.43
N PHE A 403 37.07 -9.65 -12.35
CA PHE A 403 36.06 -10.64 -11.98
C PHE A 403 36.61 -11.66 -10.98
N ASP A 404 35.90 -11.83 -9.86
CA ASP A 404 36.33 -12.66 -8.73
C ASP A 404 35.12 -13.37 -8.09
N SER A 405 34.36 -14.08 -8.92
CA SER A 405 33.23 -14.90 -8.45
C SER A 405 33.23 -16.29 -9.12
N PRO A 406 34.32 -17.06 -8.95
CA PRO A 406 34.52 -18.33 -9.65
C PRO A 406 33.48 -19.39 -9.29
N TYR A 407 32.93 -19.39 -8.07
CA TYR A 407 31.97 -20.41 -7.66
C TYR A 407 30.63 -20.22 -8.37
N TYR A 408 30.09 -19.01 -8.37
CA TYR A 408 28.88 -18.64 -9.10
C TYR A 408 29.04 -18.91 -10.60
N LYS A 409 30.19 -18.56 -11.18
CA LYS A 409 30.48 -18.89 -12.59
C LYS A 409 30.44 -20.39 -12.83
N GLY A 410 31.01 -21.19 -11.94
CA GLY A 410 30.95 -22.65 -12.00
C GLY A 410 29.52 -23.19 -11.93
N LEU A 411 28.68 -22.65 -11.04
CA LEU A 411 27.26 -22.99 -10.98
C LEU A 411 26.53 -22.62 -12.26
N TYR A 412 26.80 -21.45 -12.83
CA TYR A 412 26.18 -20.96 -14.06
C TYR A 412 26.54 -21.85 -15.25
N GLU A 413 27.82 -22.17 -15.43
CA GLU A 413 28.30 -23.06 -16.50
C GLU A 413 27.79 -24.51 -16.35
N ALA A 414 27.51 -24.94 -15.11
CA ALA A 414 26.89 -26.23 -14.81
C ALA A 414 25.37 -26.25 -15.03
N GLY A 415 24.74 -25.12 -15.37
CA GLY A 415 23.30 -25.00 -15.56
C GLY A 415 22.51 -24.91 -14.26
N ASN A 416 23.16 -24.59 -13.14
CA ASN A 416 22.53 -24.45 -11.82
C ASN A 416 22.20 -22.99 -11.45
N VAL A 417 22.21 -22.09 -12.43
CA VAL A 417 21.82 -20.69 -12.25
C VAL A 417 20.78 -20.34 -13.31
N ILE A 418 19.72 -19.65 -12.89
CA ILE A 418 18.74 -19.04 -13.80
C ILE A 418 18.79 -17.51 -13.70
N ALA A 419 18.87 -16.85 -14.86
CA ALA A 419 18.87 -15.40 -15.00
C ALA A 419 17.48 -14.92 -15.45
N LEU A 420 16.80 -14.11 -14.63
CA LEU A 420 15.39 -13.77 -14.85
C LEU A 420 15.17 -12.33 -15.36
N ASN A 421 16.14 -11.43 -15.21
CA ASN A 421 16.03 -10.02 -15.59
C ASN A 421 14.67 -9.39 -15.19
N MET A 422 14.35 -9.48 -13.90
CA MET A 422 13.06 -9.03 -13.38
C MET A 422 13.09 -7.52 -13.10
N GLY A 423 11.99 -6.86 -13.43
CA GLY A 423 11.67 -5.55 -12.86
C GLY A 423 11.45 -5.64 -11.34
N VAL A 424 11.18 -4.50 -10.72
CA VAL A 424 10.99 -4.38 -9.27
C VAL A 424 9.53 -4.35 -8.84
N ASP A 425 8.61 -4.04 -9.76
CA ASP A 425 7.18 -4.13 -9.53
C ASP A 425 6.75 -5.60 -9.44
N TYR A 426 6.58 -6.09 -8.22
CA TYR A 426 6.18 -7.46 -7.94
C TYR A 426 4.72 -7.77 -8.30
N LYS A 427 3.91 -6.74 -8.59
CA LYS A 427 2.52 -6.90 -9.05
C LYS A 427 2.42 -7.04 -10.56
N ALA A 428 3.46 -6.67 -11.30
CA ALA A 428 3.47 -6.77 -12.75
C ALA A 428 3.37 -8.24 -13.21
N ALA A 429 2.57 -8.48 -14.26
CA ALA A 429 2.41 -9.81 -14.83
C ALA A 429 3.74 -10.42 -15.33
N ASP A 430 4.66 -9.58 -15.84
CA ASP A 430 6.01 -10.02 -16.24
C ASP A 430 6.83 -10.51 -15.03
N PHE A 431 6.75 -9.79 -13.91
CA PHE A 431 7.40 -10.20 -12.67
C PHE A 431 6.87 -11.55 -12.21
N GLN A 432 5.54 -11.70 -12.15
CA GLN A 432 4.88 -12.94 -11.73
C GLN A 432 5.27 -14.14 -12.60
N ALA A 433 5.30 -13.96 -13.92
CA ALA A 433 5.70 -15.01 -14.86
C ALA A 433 7.18 -15.43 -14.69
N LYS A 434 8.08 -14.47 -14.48
CA LYS A 434 9.51 -14.72 -14.24
C LYS A 434 9.76 -15.34 -12.87
N LEU A 435 9.05 -14.89 -11.84
CA LEU A 435 9.10 -15.50 -10.50
C LEU A 435 8.69 -16.97 -10.56
N LYS A 436 7.57 -17.29 -11.23
CA LYS A 436 7.16 -18.68 -11.46
C LYS A 436 8.28 -19.50 -12.09
N THR A 437 8.92 -18.97 -13.13
CA THR A 437 10.03 -19.63 -13.83
C THR A 437 11.19 -19.93 -12.86
N GLY A 438 11.55 -18.97 -12.00
CA GLY A 438 12.57 -19.16 -10.97
C GLY A 438 12.22 -20.23 -9.93
N LEU A 439 10.96 -20.29 -9.50
CA LEU A 439 10.49 -21.31 -8.56
C LEU A 439 10.45 -22.70 -9.19
N GLU A 440 10.04 -22.82 -10.45
CA GLU A 440 10.12 -24.08 -11.21
C GLU A 440 11.57 -24.56 -11.39
N PHE A 441 12.51 -23.62 -11.53
CA PHE A 441 13.93 -23.92 -11.54
C PHE A 441 14.38 -24.50 -10.18
N MET A 442 14.00 -23.88 -9.05
CA MET A 442 14.28 -24.44 -7.72
C MET A 442 13.67 -25.83 -7.50
N ILE A 443 12.45 -26.07 -8.00
CA ILE A 443 11.78 -27.37 -7.89
C ILE A 443 12.54 -28.47 -8.65
N SER A 444 13.15 -28.12 -9.78
CA SER A 444 13.84 -29.07 -10.66
C SER A 444 15.33 -29.28 -10.34
N HIS A 445 15.89 -28.53 -9.39
CA HIS A 445 17.30 -28.60 -9.01
C HIS A 445 17.48 -28.89 -7.52
N GLU A 446 18.64 -29.44 -7.15
CA GLU A 446 18.96 -29.72 -5.75
C GLU A 446 19.38 -28.46 -4.98
N GLY A 447 18.91 -28.32 -3.75
CA GLY A 447 19.43 -27.33 -2.79
C GLY A 447 20.76 -27.77 -2.14
N PRO A 448 21.39 -26.91 -1.31
CA PRO A 448 20.89 -25.60 -0.87
C PRO A 448 20.70 -24.58 -1.98
N TYR A 449 19.70 -23.71 -1.81
CA TYR A 449 19.31 -22.68 -2.76
C TYR A 449 19.77 -21.30 -2.28
N ALA A 450 20.17 -20.43 -3.20
CA ALA A 450 20.25 -19.00 -2.95
C ALA A 450 19.43 -18.22 -3.97
N PHE A 451 18.84 -17.11 -3.55
CA PHE A 451 18.32 -16.11 -4.48
C PHE A 451 18.88 -14.74 -4.16
N HIS A 452 19.03 -13.93 -5.21
CA HIS A 452 19.55 -12.58 -5.07
C HIS A 452 18.91 -11.63 -6.07
N CYS A 453 19.01 -10.34 -5.76
CA CYS A 453 18.94 -9.28 -6.74
C CYS A 453 20.25 -8.48 -6.64
N THR A 454 20.26 -7.18 -6.96
CA THR A 454 21.47 -6.36 -6.81
C THR A 454 21.95 -6.32 -5.36
N GLU A 455 21.07 -5.97 -4.43
CA GLU A 455 21.39 -5.77 -3.00
C GLU A 455 20.91 -6.93 -2.12
N GLY A 456 20.10 -7.81 -2.70
CA GLY A 456 19.32 -8.77 -1.94
C GLY A 456 18.20 -8.12 -1.13
N LYS A 457 17.68 -6.93 -1.49
CA LYS A 457 16.70 -6.17 -0.69
C LYS A 457 15.27 -6.22 -1.23
N ASP A 458 15.04 -5.79 -2.48
CA ASP A 458 13.67 -5.56 -2.99
C ASP A 458 13.05 -6.82 -3.61
N ARG A 459 13.49 -7.20 -4.82
CA ARG A 459 13.09 -8.45 -5.51
C ARG A 459 13.31 -9.68 -4.60
N ALA A 460 14.51 -9.78 -4.03
CA ALA A 460 14.84 -10.85 -3.08
C ALA A 460 14.02 -10.75 -1.78
N GLY A 461 13.65 -9.55 -1.33
CA GLY A 461 12.78 -9.37 -0.17
C GLY A 461 11.38 -9.90 -0.40
N PHE A 462 10.77 -9.58 -1.54
CA PHE A 462 9.48 -10.14 -1.91
C PHE A 462 9.53 -11.68 -2.06
N THR A 463 10.57 -12.21 -2.73
CA THR A 463 10.76 -13.66 -2.85
C THR A 463 10.92 -14.34 -1.49
N ALA A 464 11.66 -13.74 -0.56
CA ALA A 464 11.79 -14.22 0.82
C ALA A 464 10.42 -14.25 1.51
N ILE A 465 9.73 -13.11 1.56
CA ILE A 465 8.39 -12.98 2.17
C ILE A 465 7.42 -14.05 1.66
N LEU A 466 7.38 -14.29 0.34
CA LEU A 466 6.52 -15.29 -0.26
C LEU A 466 6.86 -16.72 0.20
N LEU A 467 8.15 -17.08 0.22
CA LEU A 467 8.58 -18.41 0.62
C LEU A 467 8.44 -18.64 2.13
N GLU A 468 8.73 -17.63 2.94
CA GLU A 468 8.55 -17.68 4.39
C GLU A 468 7.07 -17.85 4.74
N ALA A 469 6.19 -17.06 4.11
CA ALA A 469 4.74 -17.19 4.25
C ALA A 469 4.27 -18.59 3.82
N LEU A 470 4.70 -19.09 2.65
CA LEU A 470 4.39 -20.44 2.17
C LEU A 470 4.77 -21.53 3.18
N MET A 471 5.86 -21.31 3.91
CA MET A 471 6.40 -22.23 4.91
C MET A 471 5.83 -21.97 6.32
N GLY A 472 4.81 -21.12 6.46
CA GLY A 472 4.08 -20.94 7.71
C GLY A 472 4.74 -19.99 8.71
N ALA A 473 5.68 -19.14 8.26
CA ALA A 473 6.21 -18.08 9.09
C ALA A 473 5.11 -17.06 9.45
N SER A 474 5.14 -16.56 10.68
CA SER A 474 4.26 -15.48 11.13
C SER A 474 4.64 -14.14 10.52
N GLN A 475 3.69 -13.19 10.50
CA GLN A 475 3.96 -11.82 10.06
C GLN A 475 5.15 -11.21 10.81
N GLU A 476 5.25 -11.42 12.13
CA GLU A 476 6.34 -10.88 12.93
C GLU A 476 7.70 -11.44 12.52
N GLU A 477 7.79 -12.75 12.27
CA GLU A 477 9.01 -13.40 11.80
C GLU A 477 9.42 -12.90 10.42
N ILE A 478 8.48 -12.78 9.50
CA ILE A 478 8.72 -12.30 8.13
C ILE A 478 9.19 -10.84 8.13
N VAL A 479 8.51 -9.97 8.89
CA VAL A 479 8.91 -8.57 9.02
C VAL A 479 10.29 -8.46 9.67
N ALA A 480 10.57 -9.29 10.69
CA ALA A 480 11.87 -9.31 11.34
C ALA A 480 12.98 -9.72 10.35
N ASP A 481 12.81 -10.80 9.56
CA ASP A 481 13.80 -11.19 8.54
C ASP A 481 14.01 -10.08 7.50
N TYR A 482 12.93 -9.49 7.00
CA TYR A 482 12.99 -8.42 6.02
C TYR A 482 13.80 -7.22 6.54
N MET A 483 13.54 -6.82 7.79
CA MET A 483 14.17 -5.66 8.41
C MET A 483 15.66 -5.85 8.74
N VAL A 484 16.17 -7.08 8.81
CA VAL A 484 17.62 -7.34 9.00
C VAL A 484 18.46 -6.59 7.95
N SER A 485 17.98 -6.51 6.70
CA SER A 485 18.71 -5.75 5.66
C SER A 485 18.82 -4.27 6.01
N TYR A 486 17.78 -3.69 6.62
CA TYR A 486 17.72 -2.27 6.97
C TYR A 486 18.51 -1.94 8.23
N GLU A 487 18.45 -2.82 9.23
CA GLU A 487 19.28 -2.73 10.44
C GLU A 487 20.78 -2.80 10.07
N ASN A 488 21.16 -3.76 9.23
CA ASN A 488 22.56 -4.01 8.89
C ASN A 488 23.14 -3.00 7.91
N TYR A 489 22.42 -2.66 6.85
CA TYR A 489 22.94 -1.75 5.82
C TYR A 489 22.84 -0.28 6.19
N TYR A 490 21.75 0.08 6.84
CA TYR A 490 21.35 1.47 7.00
C TYR A 490 21.26 1.88 8.47
N HIS A 491 21.64 0.99 9.39
CA HIS A 491 21.66 1.22 10.83
C HIS A 491 20.30 1.69 11.38
N VAL A 492 19.21 1.23 10.75
CA VAL A 492 17.86 1.54 11.21
C VAL A 492 17.65 0.89 12.58
N GLU A 493 17.38 1.70 13.60
CA GLU A 493 17.20 1.21 14.96
C GLU A 493 15.83 0.55 15.13
N LYS A 494 15.81 -0.67 15.66
CA LYS A 494 14.56 -1.40 15.93
C LYS A 494 13.62 -0.61 16.84
N GLY A 495 12.38 -0.43 16.41
CA GLY A 495 11.36 0.34 17.13
C GLY A 495 11.41 1.86 16.92
N SER A 496 12.41 2.38 16.19
CA SER A 496 12.40 3.76 15.71
C SER A 496 11.21 4.02 14.78
N GLU A 497 10.87 5.29 14.58
CA GLU A 497 9.79 5.66 13.68
C GLU A 497 10.08 5.23 12.23
N GLN A 498 11.34 5.37 11.82
CA GLN A 498 11.83 4.88 10.54
C GLN A 498 11.71 3.36 10.40
N TYR A 499 12.00 2.60 11.46
CA TYR A 499 11.79 1.15 11.45
C TYR A 499 10.32 0.80 11.20
N LYS A 500 9.39 1.44 11.91
CA LYS A 500 7.96 1.17 11.74
C LYS A 500 7.53 1.45 10.29
N LEU A 501 7.93 2.59 9.74
CA LEU A 501 7.53 3.02 8.40
C LEU A 501 8.11 2.12 7.30
N ILE A 502 9.37 1.69 7.42
CA ILE A 502 9.96 0.73 6.47
C ILE A 502 9.34 -0.65 6.64
N SER A 503 9.06 -1.08 7.87
CA SER A 503 8.46 -2.39 8.11
C SER A 503 7.08 -2.52 7.46
N GLU A 504 6.33 -1.42 7.32
CA GLU A 504 5.06 -1.40 6.58
C GLU A 504 5.21 -1.75 5.10
N VAL A 505 6.41 -1.66 4.51
CA VAL A 505 6.67 -2.16 3.15
C VAL A 505 6.51 -3.68 3.10
N ALA A 506 7.09 -4.41 4.05
CA ALA A 506 6.95 -5.86 4.14
C ALA A 506 5.51 -6.27 4.49
N VAL A 507 4.86 -5.54 5.40
CA VAL A 507 3.45 -5.73 5.74
C VAL A 507 2.56 -5.48 4.51
N GLY A 508 2.87 -4.46 3.70
CA GLY A 508 2.21 -4.18 2.43
C GLY A 508 2.34 -5.34 1.43
N MET A 509 3.54 -5.90 1.27
CA MET A 509 3.77 -7.07 0.42
C MET A 509 2.98 -8.29 0.90
N LEU A 510 2.88 -8.52 2.21
CA LEU A 510 2.05 -9.59 2.79
C LEU A 510 0.55 -9.38 2.53
N ARG A 511 0.06 -8.14 2.61
CA ARG A 511 -1.32 -7.80 2.22
C ARG A 511 -1.56 -8.11 0.76
N ASP A 512 -0.64 -7.71 -0.10
CA ASP A 512 -0.74 -7.97 -1.54
C ASP A 512 -0.71 -9.47 -1.87
N LEU A 513 0.12 -10.25 -1.18
CA LEU A 513 0.13 -11.72 -1.29
C LEU A 513 -1.19 -12.34 -0.87
N ALA A 514 -1.82 -11.80 0.17
CA ALA A 514 -3.14 -12.22 0.63
C ALA A 514 -4.29 -11.69 -0.23
N GLY A 515 -4.00 -10.96 -1.31
CA GLY A 515 -5.03 -10.34 -2.16
C GLY A 515 -5.83 -9.25 -1.43
N LEU A 516 -5.26 -8.68 -0.37
CA LEU A 516 -5.90 -7.68 0.47
C LEU A 516 -5.59 -6.27 -0.02
N GLU A 517 -6.55 -5.37 0.14
CA GLU A 517 -6.33 -3.96 -0.13
C GLU A 517 -5.31 -3.34 0.84
N LYS A 518 -4.69 -2.24 0.40
CA LYS A 518 -3.76 -1.48 1.22
C LYS A 518 -4.41 -1.03 2.53
N GLY A 519 -3.73 -1.27 3.65
CA GLY A 519 -4.23 -0.91 4.99
C GLY A 519 -5.13 -1.97 5.63
N ALA A 520 -5.52 -3.03 4.91
CA ALA A 520 -6.24 -4.16 5.47
C ALA A 520 -5.46 -4.80 6.63
N ASP A 521 -6.19 -5.26 7.64
CA ASP A 521 -5.63 -5.99 8.77
C ASP A 521 -5.16 -7.38 8.32
N LEU A 522 -3.91 -7.71 8.64
CA LEU A 522 -3.35 -9.05 8.41
C LEU A 522 -3.62 -10.01 9.58
N SER A 523 -4.20 -9.51 10.68
CA SER A 523 -4.52 -10.32 11.85
C SER A 523 -5.52 -11.42 11.48
N GLY A 524 -5.11 -12.68 11.69
CA GLY A 524 -5.94 -13.85 11.38
C GLY A 524 -5.88 -14.29 9.91
N VAL A 525 -5.15 -13.58 9.05
CA VAL A 525 -4.89 -14.02 7.68
C VAL A 525 -3.97 -15.25 7.73
N ASP A 526 -4.40 -16.31 7.06
CA ASP A 526 -3.54 -17.47 6.82
C ASP A 526 -2.53 -17.12 5.73
N LEU A 527 -1.38 -16.58 6.13
CA LEU A 527 -0.30 -16.19 5.22
C LEU A 527 0.21 -17.37 4.39
N GLN A 528 0.15 -18.59 4.94
CA GLN A 528 0.53 -19.80 4.21
C GLN A 528 -0.49 -20.13 3.12
N GLN A 529 -1.79 -19.98 3.37
CA GLN A 529 -2.81 -20.13 2.34
C GLN A 529 -2.71 -19.02 1.30
N ALA A 530 -2.54 -17.76 1.72
CA ALA A 530 -2.32 -16.63 0.83
C ALA A 530 -1.15 -16.85 -0.14
N ALA A 531 0.00 -17.32 0.36
CA ALA A 531 1.14 -17.66 -0.46
C ALA A 531 0.84 -18.82 -1.44
N GLN A 532 0.10 -19.84 -1.02
CA GLN A 532 -0.32 -20.94 -1.91
C GLN A 532 -1.27 -20.45 -3.02
N ASP A 533 -2.21 -19.58 -2.68
CA ASP A 533 -3.17 -19.00 -3.62
C ASP A 533 -2.46 -18.11 -4.63
N TYR A 534 -1.52 -17.27 -4.18
CA TYR A 534 -0.66 -16.49 -5.05
C TYR A 534 0.13 -17.37 -6.03
N LEU A 535 0.80 -18.42 -5.53
CA LEU A 535 1.56 -19.35 -6.38
C LEU A 535 0.69 -20.06 -7.41
N THR A 536 -0.51 -20.46 -7.01
CA THR A 536 -1.50 -21.06 -7.91
C THR A 536 -1.98 -20.04 -8.95
N GLY A 537 -2.22 -18.80 -8.52
CA GLY A 537 -2.65 -17.68 -9.37
C GLY A 537 -1.63 -17.32 -10.46
N ILE A 538 -0.33 -17.39 -10.15
CA ILE A 538 0.73 -17.20 -11.16
C ILE A 538 1.01 -18.46 -12.00
N GLY A 539 0.40 -19.60 -11.67
CA GLY A 539 0.34 -20.80 -12.51
C GLY A 539 1.18 -21.99 -12.05
N LEU A 540 1.63 -22.06 -10.78
CA LEU A 540 2.19 -23.30 -10.23
C LEU A 540 1.09 -24.30 -9.91
N THR A 541 1.37 -25.60 -10.11
CA THR A 541 0.47 -26.68 -9.71
C THR A 541 0.59 -27.01 -8.22
N ALA A 542 -0.44 -27.65 -7.66
CA ALA A 542 -0.40 -28.12 -6.27
C ALA A 542 0.79 -29.08 -6.00
N ASP A 543 1.13 -29.94 -6.98
CA ASP A 543 2.29 -30.84 -6.87
C ASP A 543 3.62 -30.07 -6.87
N GLN A 544 3.74 -29.02 -7.69
CA GLN A 544 4.90 -28.13 -7.70
C GLN A 544 5.06 -27.41 -6.36
N ILE A 545 3.97 -26.85 -5.82
CA ILE A 545 3.97 -26.17 -4.52
C ILE A 545 4.35 -27.15 -3.39
N SER A 546 3.76 -28.36 -3.39
CA SER A 546 4.09 -29.40 -2.42
C SER A 546 5.56 -29.84 -2.48
N THR A 547 6.10 -29.97 -3.70
CA THR A 547 7.52 -30.29 -3.92
C THR A 547 8.41 -29.17 -3.42
N LEU A 548 8.08 -27.91 -3.72
CA LEU A 548 8.81 -26.75 -3.22
C LEU A 548 8.85 -26.72 -1.69
N LYS A 549 7.70 -26.92 -1.02
CA LYS A 549 7.63 -27.02 0.45
C LYS A 549 8.49 -28.16 0.99
N THR A 550 8.49 -29.31 0.32
CA THR A 550 9.32 -30.46 0.71
C THR A 550 10.80 -30.14 0.57
N ASN A 551 11.22 -29.53 -0.54
CA ASN A 551 12.61 -29.13 -0.76
C ASN A 551 13.08 -28.13 0.29
N LEU A 552 12.22 -27.19 0.70
CA LEU A 552 12.53 -26.17 1.70
C LEU A 552 12.56 -26.68 3.15
N SER A 553 11.77 -27.71 3.47
CA SER A 553 11.68 -28.29 4.84
C SER A 553 12.63 -29.47 5.07
N THR A 554 13.30 -29.98 4.04
CA THR A 554 14.21 -31.12 4.17
C THR A 554 15.61 -30.66 4.56
N PRO A 555 16.13 -31.01 5.75
CA PRO A 555 17.47 -30.61 6.16
C PRO A 555 18.54 -31.16 5.21
N ILE A 556 19.55 -30.34 4.92
CA ILE A 556 20.72 -30.78 4.15
C ILE A 556 21.61 -31.63 5.07
N ALA A 557 21.94 -32.84 4.65
CA ALA A 557 22.91 -33.67 5.36
C ALA A 557 24.29 -32.98 5.27
N GLY A 558 24.84 -32.60 6.42
CA GLY A 558 26.11 -31.88 6.53
C GLY A 558 27.36 -32.72 6.25
#